data_AF-A0A7K3HFL7-F1
#
_entry.id   AF-A0A7K3HFL7-F1
#
_cell.length_a   1.000
_cell.length_b   1.000
_cell.length_c   1.000
_cell.angle_alpha   90.00
_cell.angle_beta   90.00
_cell.angle_gamma   90.00
#
_symmetry.space_group_name_H-M   'P 1'
#
loop_
_entity.id
_entity.type
_entity.pdbx_description
1 polymer ?
#
loop_
_entity_poly.entity_id
_entity_poly.type
_entity_poly.pdbx_seq_one_letter_code
_entity_poly.pdbx_strand_id
1 'polypeptide(L)' 'TWPAAVVVLPGDAARALTRAWVYTALGRAERHLSVVHGVEQALPRAVAEVPVTERTTRLRTLLRALTPPPAQG' A
#
# COMPACT_ATOMS: atom_id res chain seq x y z
N THR A 1 -5.29 -10.41 -10.28
CA THR A 1 -4.16 -9.76 -10.96
C THR A 1 -4.41 -9.80 -12.46
N TRP A 2 -3.77 -8.93 -13.23
CA TRP A 2 -3.95 -8.82 -14.68
C TRP A 2 -2.61 -8.88 -15.40
N PRO A 3 -2.54 -9.44 -16.62
CA PRO A 3 -1.29 -9.52 -17.37
C PRO A 3 -0.65 -8.16 -17.66
N ALA A 4 -1.48 -7.14 -17.90
CA ALA A 4 -1.08 -5.76 -18.09
C ALA A 4 -2.05 -4.81 -17.36
N ALA A 5 -1.56 -3.71 -16.81
CA ALA A 5 -2.40 -2.65 -16.25
C ALA A 5 -1.84 -1.25 -16.55
N VAL A 6 -2.74 -0.27 -16.67
CA VAL A 6 -2.41 1.15 -16.79
C VAL A 6 -2.92 1.86 -15.54
N VAL A 7 -2.03 2.53 -14.82
CA VAL A 7 -2.36 3.32 -13.62
C VAL A 7 -2.30 4.80 -13.98
N VAL A 8 -3.41 5.51 -13.78
CA VAL A 8 -3.51 6.95 -14.06
C VAL A 8 -3.57 7.73 -12.76
N LEU A 9 -2.68 8.70 -12.60
CA LEU A 9 -2.51 9.55 -11.43
C LEU A 9 -2.69 11.02 -11.83
N PRO A 10 -3.92 11.56 -11.77
CA PRO A 10 -4.14 12.98 -12.04
C PRO A 10 -3.49 13.84 -10.93
N GLY A 11 -3.17 15.10 -11.22
CA GLY A 11 -2.38 15.95 -10.31
C GLY A 11 -3.02 16.15 -8.92
N ASP A 12 -4.35 16.14 -8.83
CA ASP A 12 -5.10 16.24 -7.58
C ASP A 12 -5.01 14.97 -6.70
N ALA A 13 -4.67 13.82 -7.29
CA ALA A 13 -4.48 12.57 -6.56
C ALA A 13 -3.26 12.60 -5.63
N ALA A 14 -2.34 13.56 -5.82
CA ALA A 14 -1.14 13.72 -4.99
C ALA A 14 -1.44 13.72 -3.48
N ARG A 15 -2.57 14.32 -3.06
CA ARG A 15 -2.97 14.41 -1.64
C ARG A 15 -3.44 13.09 -1.04
N ALA A 16 -3.92 12.16 -1.87
CA ALA A 16 -4.44 10.88 -1.44
C ALA A 16 -3.42 9.73 -1.62
N LEU A 17 -2.26 10.02 -2.21
CA LEU A 17 -1.22 9.02 -2.44
C LEU A 17 -0.61 8.53 -1.13
N THR A 18 -0.63 7.22 -0.95
CA THR A 18 0.05 6.53 0.14
C THR A 18 0.85 5.36 -0.40
N ARG A 19 1.90 4.94 0.33
CA ARG A 19 2.69 3.76 -0.03
C ARG A 19 1.83 2.51 -0.23
N ALA A 20 0.81 2.33 0.61
CA ALA A 20 -0.11 1.19 0.52
C ALA A 20 -0.97 1.24 -0.76
N TRP A 21 -1.45 2.42 -1.14
CA TRP A 21 -2.16 2.59 -2.41
C TRP A 21 -1.26 2.27 -3.59
N VAL A 22 -0.02 2.77 -3.60
CA VAL A 22 0.94 2.53 -4.70
C VAL A 22 1.22 1.05 -4.86
N TYR A 23 1.55 0.33 -3.78
CA TYR A 23 1.76 -1.11 -3.85
C TYR A 23 0.53 -1.87 -4.33
N THR A 24 -0.66 -1.45 -3.87
CA THR A 24 -1.90 -2.11 -4.25
C THR A 24 -2.21 -1.87 -5.73
N ALA A 25 -2.07 -0.66 -6.24
CA ALA A 25 -2.40 -0.31 -7.62
C ALA A 25 -1.40 -0.92 -8.61
N LEU A 26 -0.10 -0.75 -8.35
CA LEU A 26 0.95 -1.20 -9.25
C LEU A 26 1.12 -2.73 -9.21
N GLY A 27 0.93 -3.36 -8.04
CA GLY A 27 1.00 -4.81 -7.89
C GLY A 27 -0.13 -5.58 -8.56
N ARG A 28 -1.12 -4.90 -9.14
CA ARG A 28 -2.18 -5.55 -9.92
C ARG A 28 -1.69 -6.02 -11.30
N ALA A 29 -0.61 -5.44 -11.82
CA ALA A 29 0.01 -5.83 -13.09
C ALA A 29 1.04 -6.96 -12.88
N GLU A 30 0.91 -8.03 -13.65
CA GLU A 30 1.82 -9.19 -13.54
C GLU A 30 3.04 -9.06 -14.46
N ARG A 31 2.85 -8.60 -15.70
CA ARG A 31 3.93 -8.55 -16.71
C ARG A 31 4.21 -7.14 -17.19
N HIS A 32 3.17 -6.35 -17.43
CA HIS A 32 3.30 -5.00 -17.99
C HIS A 32 2.55 -3.96 -17.16
N LEU A 33 3.27 -2.93 -16.76
CA LEU A 33 2.72 -1.80 -16.02
C LEU A 33 3.07 -0.51 -16.76
N SER A 34 2.05 0.28 -17.06
CA SER A 34 2.21 1.65 -17.56
C SER A 34 1.66 2.63 -16.54
N VAL A 35 2.41 3.68 -16.22
CA VAL A 35 1.99 4.71 -15.27
C VAL A 35 1.92 6.04 -15.99
N VAL A 36 0.72 6.65 -16.00
CA VAL A 36 0.49 8.00 -16.52
C VAL A 36 0.26 8.90 -15.33
N HIS A 37 1.12 9.88 -15.08
CA HIS A 37 1.04 10.68 -13.87
C HIS A 37 1.31 12.17 -14.09
N GLY A 38 0.49 13.01 -13.46
CA GLY A 38 0.70 14.47 -13.31
C GLY A 38 0.98 14.88 -11.86
N VAL A 39 1.41 13.94 -11.01
CA VAL A 39 1.64 14.15 -9.58
C VAL A 39 3.10 14.50 -9.23
N GLU A 40 3.95 14.74 -10.22
CA GLU A 40 5.35 15.16 -10.04
C GLU A 40 6.10 14.35 -8.95
N GLN A 41 6.73 15.06 -8.00
CA GLN A 41 7.50 14.47 -6.89
C GLN A 41 6.63 13.78 -5.83
N ALA A 42 5.30 13.89 -5.88
CA ALA A 42 4.44 13.24 -4.89
C ALA A 42 4.51 11.71 -4.97
N LEU A 43 4.73 11.14 -6.16
CA LEU A 43 4.85 9.68 -6.34
C LEU A 43 6.11 9.10 -5.67
N PRO A 44 7.34 9.55 -5.99
CA PRO A 44 8.55 9.04 -5.33
C PRO A 44 8.50 9.29 -3.81
N ARG A 45 7.96 10.45 -3.39
CA ARG A 45 7.77 10.78 -1.98
C ARG A 45 6.80 9.82 -1.26
N ALA A 46 5.67 9.49 -1.88
CA ALA A 46 4.70 8.55 -1.32
C ALA A 46 5.28 7.15 -1.11
N VAL A 47 6.27 6.74 -1.90
CA VAL A 47 6.93 5.44 -1.79
C VAL A 47 8.07 5.46 -0.78
N ALA A 48 8.91 6.50 -0.81
CA ALA A 48 10.14 6.57 -0.03
C ALA A 48 9.96 7.17 1.37
N GLU A 49 9.11 8.19 1.50
CA GLU A 49 9.08 9.05 2.68
C GLU A 49 7.81 8.93 3.52
N VAL A 50 6.67 8.58 2.92
CA VAL A 50 5.38 8.60 3.65
C VAL A 50 5.30 7.42 4.62
N PRO A 51 5.33 7.67 5.95
CA PRO A 51 5.20 6.61 6.93
C PRO A 51 3.81 5.99 6.86
N VAL A 52 3.73 4.71 7.25
CA VAL A 52 2.43 4.01 7.33
C VAL A 52 1.59 4.70 8.39
N THR A 53 0.36 5.10 8.03
CA THR A 53 -0.64 5.60 9.00
C THR A 53 -0.80 4.59 10.14
N GLU A 54 -0.70 5.08 11.37
CA GLU A 54 -0.84 4.23 12.55
C GLU A 54 -2.22 3.58 12.57
N ARG A 55 -2.24 2.25 12.74
CA ARG A 55 -3.48 1.47 12.81
C ARG A 55 -3.97 1.45 14.25
N THR A 56 -4.98 2.26 14.57
CA THR A 56 -5.64 2.28 15.88
C THR A 56 -6.64 1.13 15.99
N THR A 57 -6.15 -0.09 16.24
CA THR A 57 -7.00 -1.28 16.36
C THR A 57 -6.67 -2.11 17.60
N ARG A 58 -7.70 -2.55 18.32
CA ARG A 58 -7.57 -3.48 19.46
C ARG A 58 -7.35 -4.93 19.03
N LEU A 59 -7.53 -5.26 17.75
CA LEU A 59 -7.47 -6.62 17.23
C LEU A 59 -6.16 -7.31 17.60
N ARG A 60 -5.01 -6.63 17.44
CA ARG A 60 -3.70 -7.19 17.79
C ARG A 60 -3.62 -7.61 19.26
N THR A 61 -4.19 -6.81 20.17
CA THR A 61 -4.21 -7.12 21.60
C THR A 61 -5.13 -8.31 21.88
N LEU A 62 -6.32 -8.34 21.27
CA LEU A 62 -7.25 -9.46 21.41
C LEU A 62 -6.65 -10.77 20.89
N LEU A 63 -6.02 -10.76 19.71
CA LEU A 63 -5.38 -11.95 19.13
C LEU A 63 -4.32 -12.53 20.05
N ARG A 64 -3.50 -11.70 20.71
CA ARG A 64 -2.49 -12.19 21.69
C ARG A 64 -3.12 -12.81 22.93
N ALA A 65 -4.24 -12.28 23.43
CA ALA A 65 -4.93 -12.85 24.58
C ALA A 65 -5.62 -14.18 24.23
N LEU A 66 -6.05 -14.34 22.98
CA LEU A 66 -6.76 -15.53 22.50
C LEU A 66 -5.85 -16.63 21.97
N THR A 67 -4.57 -16.36 21.73
CA THR A 67 -3.62 -17.36 21.21
C THR A 67 -2.98 -18.12 22.37
N PRO A 68 -3.16 -19.46 22.48
CA PRO A 68 -2.44 -20.27 23.46
C PRO A 68 -0.92 -20.13 23.25
N PRO A 69 -0.10 -20.17 24.31
CA PRO A 69 1.36 -20.20 24.13
C PRO A 69 1.73 -21.38 23.21
N PRO A 70 2.72 -21.21 22.32
CA PRO A 70 3.14 -22.29 21.43
C PRO A 70 3.47 -23.53 22.27
N ALA A 71 2.93 -24.69 21.87
CA ALA A 71 3.22 -25.95 22.54
C ALA A 71 4.74 -26.16 22.54
N GLN A 72 5.35 -26.08 23.72
CA GLN A 72 6.76 -26.37 23.91
C GLN A 72 6.90 -27.90 23.80
N GLY A 73 7.22 -28.36 22.59
CA GLY A 73 7.68 -29.72 22.31
C GLY A 73 9.20 -29.77 22.30
#